data_AF-A0A1G7BBI0-F1
#
_entry.id   AF-A0A1G7BBI0-F1
#
_cell.length_a   1.000
_cell.length_b   1.000
_cell.length_c   1.000
_cell.angle_alpha   90.00
_cell.angle_beta   90.00
_cell.angle_gamma   90.00
#
_symmetry.space_group_name_H-M   'P 1'
#
loop_
_entity.id
_entity.type
_entity.pdbx_description
1 polymer ?
#
loop_
_entity_poly.entity_id
_entity_poly.type
_entity_poly.pdbx_seq_one_letter_code
_entity_poly.pdbx_strand_id
1 'polypeptide(L)' 'MVQANKMKSDAVDPTEEALIEEEVAYLSKRHRVSPAIVQEIIRRTGTSERSAVEREIRKGMARR' A
#
# COMPACT_ATOMS: atom_id res chain seq x y z
N MET A 1 -13.78 25.72 10.90
CA MET A 1 -13.93 24.83 9.73
C MET A 1 -13.40 23.46 10.15
N VAL A 2 -14.31 22.53 10.46
CA VAL A 2 -13.95 21.20 10.97
C VAL A 2 -13.90 20.24 9.78
N GLN A 3 -12.70 19.74 9.45
CA GLN A 3 -12.52 18.75 8.40
C GLN A 3 -13.20 17.45 8.82
N ALA A 4 -14.23 17.07 8.06
CA ALA A 4 -14.92 15.80 8.21
C ALA A 4 -13.98 14.67 7.79
N ASN A 5 -13.52 13.90 8.77
CA ASN A 5 -12.79 12.66 8.54
C ASN A 5 -13.79 11.63 7.98
N LYS A 6 -13.91 11.60 6.65
CA LYS A 6 -14.80 10.69 5.93
C LYS A 6 -14.20 9.29 6.00
N MET A 7 -14.51 8.56 7.07
CA MET A 7 -14.48 7.10 7.06
C MET A 7 -15.44 6.65 5.96
N LYS A 8 -14.91 6.43 4.75
CA LYS A 8 -15.62 5.68 3.73
C LYS A 8 -15.55 4.23 4.15
N SER A 9 -16.72 3.71 4.50
CA SER A 9 -17.04 2.30 4.49
C SER A 9 -16.64 1.75 3.12
N ASP A 10 -15.54 1.02 3.07
CA ASP A 10 -15.05 0.39 1.85
C ASP A 10 -15.84 -0.90 1.67
N ALA A 11 -16.94 -0.81 0.90
CA ALA A 11 -17.40 -1.97 0.19
C ALA A 11 -16.27 -2.28 -0.79
N VAL A 12 -15.39 -3.21 -0.41
CA VAL A 12 -14.18 -3.48 -1.16
C VAL A 12 -14.60 -3.92 -2.56
N ASP A 13 -14.36 -3.06 -3.54
CA ASP A 13 -14.69 -3.37 -4.91
C ASP A 13 -13.72 -4.48 -5.34
N PRO A 14 -14.22 -5.63 -5.83
CA PRO A 14 -13.35 -6.74 -6.24
C PRO A 14 -12.36 -6.33 -7.35
N THR A 15 -12.65 -5.25 -8.09
CA THR A 15 -11.74 -4.64 -9.06
C THR A 15 -10.59 -3.92 -8.37
N GLU A 16 -10.85 -3.21 -7.27
CA GLU A 16 -9.81 -2.53 -6.49
C GLU A 16 -8.89 -3.52 -5.78
N GLU A 17 -9.44 -4.64 -5.27
CA GLU A 17 -8.64 -5.74 -4.72
C GLU A 17 -7.66 -6.33 -5.74
N ALA A 18 -8.13 -6.57 -6.97
CA ALA A 18 -7.27 -7.11 -8.04
C ALA A 18 -6.14 -6.13 -8.41
N LEU A 19 -6.43 -4.82 -8.46
CA LEU A 19 -5.42 -3.79 -8.70
C LEU A 19 -4.39 -3.70 -7.57
N ILE A 20 -4.83 -3.84 -6.32
CA ILE A 20 -3.94 -3.88 -5.16
C ILE A 20 -3.04 -5.12 -5.21
N GLU A 21 -3.58 -6.28 -5.56
CA GLU A 21 -2.81 -7.51 -5.68
C GLU A 21 -1.75 -7.42 -6.79
N GLU A 22 -2.11 -6.87 -7.95
CA GLU A 22 -1.17 -6.61 -9.04
C GLU A 22 -0.05 -5.64 -8.58
N GLU A 23 -0.42 -4.57 -7.90
CA GLU A 23 0.54 -3.58 -7.39
C GLU A 23 1.48 -4.18 -6.33
N VAL A 24 0.97 -5.02 -5.43
CA VAL A 24 1.76 -5.77 -4.45
C VAL A 24 2.75 -6.70 -5.15
N ALA A 25 2.33 -7.44 -6.16
CA ALA A 25 3.19 -8.32 -6.95
C ALA A 25 4.29 -7.52 -7.69
N TYR A 26 3.93 -6.37 -8.25
CA TYR A 26 4.88 -5.48 -8.91
C TYR A 26 5.94 -4.94 -7.95
N LEU A 27 5.52 -4.35 -6.83
CA LEU A 27 6.41 -3.72 -5.85
C LEU A 27 7.32 -4.72 -5.15
N SER A 28 6.79 -5.89 -4.80
CA SER A 28 7.57 -6.97 -4.18
C SER A 28 8.70 -7.43 -5.11
N LYS A 29 8.39 -7.67 -6.40
CA LYS A 29 9.39 -8.05 -7.41
C LYS A 29 10.40 -6.95 -7.68
N ARG A 30 9.95 -5.70 -7.86
CA ARG A 30 10.79 -4.53 -8.17
C ARG A 30 11.80 -4.23 -7.07
N HIS A 31 11.36 -4.27 -5.81
CA HIS A 31 12.20 -3.95 -4.66
C HIS A 31 12.81 -5.16 -3.96
N ARG A 32 12.56 -6.38 -4.47
CA ARG A 32 13.02 -7.65 -3.87
C ARG A 32 12.63 -7.78 -2.39
N VAL A 33 11.40 -7.39 -2.07
CA VAL A 33 10.82 -7.51 -0.73
C VAL A 33 9.68 -8.52 -0.73
N SER A 34 9.37 -9.10 0.42
CA SER A 34 8.21 -9.99 0.55
C SER A 34 6.91 -9.24 0.25
N PRO A 35 5.94 -9.85 -0.48
CA PRO A 35 4.60 -9.30 -0.66
C PRO A 35 3.92 -8.89 0.66
N ALA A 36 4.17 -9.64 1.74
CA ALA A 36 3.64 -9.35 3.06
C ALA A 36 4.10 -7.98 3.59
N ILE A 37 5.34 -7.57 3.31
CA ILE A 37 5.85 -6.24 3.69
C ILE A 37 5.08 -5.16 2.95
N VAL A 38 4.81 -5.36 1.66
CA VAL A 38 4.07 -4.38 0.84
C VAL A 38 2.64 -4.24 1.35
N GLN A 39 1.95 -5.37 1.61
CA GLN A 39 0.61 -5.36 2.19
C GLN A 39 0.57 -4.67 3.56
N GLU A 40 1.57 -4.90 4.41
CA GLU A 40 1.62 -4.22 5.71
C GLU A 40 1.87 -2.72 5.57
N ILE A 41 2.68 -2.29 4.59
CA ILE A 41 2.84 -0.86 4.30
C ILE A 41 1.50 -0.26 3.87
N ILE A 42 0.79 -0.88 2.92
CA ILE A 42 -0.53 -0.42 2.46
C ILE A 42 -1.52 -0.31 3.63
N ARG A 43 -1.54 -1.32 4.52
CA ARG A 43 -2.40 -1.30 5.72
C ARG A 43 -2.03 -0.17 6.69
N ARG A 44 -0.74 0.13 6.87
CA ARG A 44 -0.25 1.17 7.78
C ARG A 44 -0.45 2.58 7.23
N THR A 45 -0.24 2.76 5.93
CA THR A 45 -0.40 4.05 5.25
C THR A 45 -1.85 4.34 4.91
N GLY A 46 -2.69 3.32 4.82
CA GLY A 46 -4.08 3.43 4.37
C GLY A 46 -4.21 3.79 2.89
N THR A 47 -3.14 3.61 2.10
CA THR A 47 -3.12 3.90 0.67
C THR A 47 -2.34 2.85 -0.09
N SER A 48 -2.88 2.43 -1.23
CA SER A 48 -2.22 1.57 -2.23
C SER A 48 -1.47 2.38 -3.29
N GLU A 49 -1.35 3.71 -3.12
CA GLU A 49 -0.63 4.56 -4.06
C GLU A 49 0.86 4.16 -4.16
N ARG A 50 1.26 3.73 -5.36
CA ARG A 50 2.62 3.24 -5.67
C ARG A 50 3.72 4.12 -5.08
N SER A 51 3.67 5.43 -5.32
CA SER A 51 4.71 6.38 -4.87
C SER A 51 4.85 6.43 -3.35
N ALA A 52 3.73 6.35 -2.62
CA ALA A 52 3.71 6.36 -1.16
C ALA A 52 4.28 5.05 -0.60
N VAL A 53 3.86 3.91 -1.17
CA VAL A 53 4.32 2.58 -0.77
C VAL A 53 5.82 2.40 -1.07
N GLU A 54 6.29 2.78 -2.26
CA GLU A 54 7.71 2.74 -2.62
C GLU A 54 8.59 3.54 -1.65
N ARG A 55 8.12 4.71 -1.19
CA ARG A 55 8.86 5.55 -0.24
C ARG A 55 9.07 4.82 1.09
N GLU A 56 8.03 4.17 1.62
CA GLU A 56 8.15 3.41 2.87
C GLU A 56 8.99 2.14 2.69
N ILE A 57 8.93 1.47 1.53
CA ILE A 57 9.82 0.34 1.20
C ILE A 57 11.29 0.78 1.27
N ARG A 58 11.65 1.87 0.59
CA ARG A 58 13.03 2.40 0.58
C ARG A 58 13.53 2.78 1.97
N LYS A 59 12.67 3.45 2.76
CA LYS A 59 12.97 3.82 4.14
C LYS A 59 13.18 2.59 5.03
N GLY A 60 12.40 1.53 4.83
CA GLY A 60 12.54 0.26 5.54
C GLY A 60 13.78 -0.55 5.13
N MET A 61 14.27 -0.38 3.90
CA MET A 61 15.55 -0.96 3.46
C MET A 61 16.74 -0.18 4.02
N ALA A 62 16.70 1.15 4.04
CA ALA A 62 17.80 1.96 4.59
C ALA A 62 18.03 1.78 6.10
N ARG A 63 17.05 1.22 6.82
CA ARG A 63 17.13 0.92 8.25
C ARG A 63 17.64 -0.49 8.56
N ARG A 64 17.75 -1.36 7.56
CA ARG A 64 18.16 -2.76 7.69
C ARG A 64 19.54 -2.96 7.05
#